data_AF-A0A931UZU6-F1
#
_entry.id   AF-A0A931UZU6-F1
#
_cell.length_a   1.000
_cell.length_b   1.000
_cell.length_c   1.000
_cell.angle_alpha   90.00
_cell.angle_beta   90.00
_cell.angle_gamma   90.00
#
_symmetry.space_group_name_H-M   'P 1'
#
loop_
_entity.id
_entity.type
_entity.pdbx_description
1 polymer ?
#
loop_
_entity_poly.entity_id
_entity_poly.type
_entity_poly.pdbx_seq_one_letter_code
_entity_poly.pdbx_strand_id
1 'polypeptide(L)'
;MRARSRLASRPVPVDDAWTPALAEREAAALGVALGPAHWHVLGCARELRAAQGAVPSVEALARTTGLSLETIRALFHDPERDIARIGGL
;
A
#
# COMPACT_ATOMS: atom_id res chain seq x y z
N MET A 1 39.55 10.27 -0.94
CA MET A 1 38.84 9.20 -1.67
C MET A 1 37.66 8.73 -0.80
N ARG A 2 36.47 9.35 -0.93
CA ARG A 2 35.30 8.99 -0.11
C ARG A 2 34.49 7.92 -0.85
N ALA A 3 34.60 6.68 -0.39
CA ALA A 3 33.73 5.60 -0.80
C ALA A 3 32.30 5.95 -0.36
N ARG A 4 31.42 6.22 -1.32
CA ARG A 4 29.98 6.27 -1.09
C ARG A 4 29.51 4.82 -0.98
N SER A 5 29.47 4.30 0.25
CA SER A 5 28.79 3.04 0.54
C SER A 5 27.34 3.16 0.13
N ARG A 6 26.96 2.38 -0.90
CA ARG A 6 25.57 2.17 -1.27
C ARG A 6 24.91 1.49 -0.09
N LEU A 7 24.02 2.20 0.60
CA LEU A 7 23.06 1.60 1.50
C LEU A 7 22.21 0.67 0.63
N ALA A 8 22.47 -0.63 0.73
CA ALA A 8 21.52 -1.63 0.27
C ALA A 8 20.24 -1.39 1.08
N SER A 9 19.18 -0.93 0.41
CA SER A 9 17.84 -0.84 1.01
C SER A 9 17.49 -2.24 1.52
N ARG A 10 17.61 -2.45 2.83
CA ARG A 10 17.01 -3.61 3.48
C ARG A 10 15.50 -3.52 3.20
N PRO A 11 14.84 -4.60 2.76
CA PRO A 11 13.39 -4.62 2.75
C PRO A 11 12.93 -4.32 4.17
N VAL A 12 12.17 -3.25 4.33
CA VAL A 12 11.49 -2.94 5.58
C VAL A 12 10.43 -4.02 5.74
N PRO A 13 10.43 -4.81 6.83
CA PRO A 13 9.43 -5.84 7.02
C PRO A 13 8.06 -5.19 6.98
N VAL A 14 7.19 -5.69 6.09
CA VAL A 14 5.78 -5.33 6.09
C VAL A 14 5.24 -5.86 7.39
N ASP A 15 4.56 -5.01 8.18
CA ASP A 15 4.18 -5.31 9.56
C ASP A 15 3.59 -6.73 9.66
N ASP A 16 4.34 -7.65 10.28
CA ASP A 16 4.00 -9.08 10.37
C ASP A 16 2.70 -9.30 11.17
N ALA A 17 2.26 -8.27 11.90
CA ALA A 17 0.99 -8.26 12.62
C ALA A 17 -0.23 -7.96 11.73
N TRP A 18 -0.05 -7.54 10.47
CA TRP A 18 -1.18 -7.23 9.60
C TRP A 18 -1.99 -8.48 9.25
N THR A 19 -3.31 -8.37 9.38
CA THR A 19 -4.26 -9.42 9.01
C THR A 19 -5.43 -8.82 8.24
N PRO A 20 -6.16 -9.60 7.42
CA PRO A 20 -7.36 -9.12 6.75
C PRO A 20 -8.40 -8.54 7.73
N ALA A 21 -8.52 -9.11 8.93
CA ALA A 21 -9.43 -8.60 9.96
C ALA A 21 -9.04 -7.20 10.47
N LEU A 22 -7.74 -6.92 10.58
CA LEU A 22 -7.26 -5.58 10.91
C LEU A 22 -7.54 -4.59 9.78
N ALA A 23 -7.31 -4.98 8.52
CA ALA A 23 -7.61 -4.14 7.37
C ALA A 23 -9.11 -3.77 7.32
N GLU A 24 -10.01 -4.75 7.50
CA GLU A 24 -11.45 -4.49 7.57
C GLU A 24 -11.81 -3.53 8.71
N ARG A 25 -11.19 -3.69 9.89
CA ARG A 25 -11.43 -2.79 11.02
C ARG A 25 -10.97 -1.35 10.74
N GLU A 26 -9.79 -1.18 10.17
CA GLU A 26 -9.28 0.14 9.80
C GLU A 26 -10.12 0.77 8.67
N ALA A 27 -10.56 -0.01 7.68
CA ALA A 27 -11.43 0.45 6.61
C ALA A 27 -12.79 0.89 7.14
N ALA A 28 -13.40 0.11 8.04
CA ALA A 28 -14.65 0.46 8.71
C ALA A 28 -14.52 1.77 9.51
N ALA A 29 -13.38 1.99 10.20
CA ALA A 29 -13.11 3.24 10.91
C ALA A 29 -12.98 4.47 9.99
N LEU A 30 -12.72 4.25 8.69
CA LEU A 30 -12.65 5.28 7.65
C LEU A 30 -13.95 5.37 6.82
N GLY A 31 -14.96 4.55 7.12
CA GLY A 31 -16.18 4.48 6.33
C GLY A 31 -15.99 3.87 4.94
N VAL A 32 -14.94 3.07 4.75
CA VAL A 32 -14.63 2.37 3.49
C VAL A 32 -15.06 0.91 3.61
N ALA A 33 -15.87 0.43 2.66
CA ALA A 33 -16.18 -0.98 2.53
C ALA A 33 -15.18 -1.65 1.57
N LEU A 34 -14.46 -2.67 2.03
CA LEU A 34 -13.44 -3.33 1.22
C LEU A 34 -14.07 -4.31 0.22
N GLY A 35 -14.11 -3.88 -1.04
CA GLY A 35 -14.46 -4.73 -2.17
C GLY A 35 -13.24 -5.43 -2.79
N PRO A 36 -13.45 -6.29 -3.81
CA PRO A 36 -12.37 -7.01 -4.49
C PRO A 36 -11.28 -6.10 -5.05
N ALA A 37 -11.66 -4.93 -5.58
CA ALA A 37 -10.70 -3.95 -6.10
C ALA A 37 -9.85 -3.32 -4.99
N HIS A 38 -10.43 -3.04 -3.82
CA HIS A 38 -9.68 -2.56 -2.66
C HIS A 38 -8.65 -3.59 -2.23
N TRP A 39 -9.06 -4.85 -2.10
CA TRP A 39 -8.16 -5.94 -1.73
C TRP A 39 -7.00 -6.12 -2.72
N HIS A 40 -7.28 -5.98 -4.02
CA HIS A 40 -6.25 -6.04 -5.04
C HIS A 40 -5.22 -4.90 -4.87
N VAL A 41 -5.68 -3.66 -4.67
CA VAL A 41 -4.79 -2.50 -4.44
C VAL A 41 -3.98 -2.66 -3.16
N LEU A 42 -4.61 -3.09 -2.05
CA LEU A 42 -3.94 -3.29 -0.76
C LEU A 42 -2.87 -4.39 -0.82
N GLY A 43 -3.18 -5.52 -1.47
CA GLY A 43 -2.23 -6.60 -1.69
C GLY A 43 -1.03 -6.13 -2.50
N CYS A 44 -1.28 -5.46 -3.61
CA CYS A 44 -0.24 -4.87 -4.45
C CYS A 44 0.62 -3.85 -3.68
N ALA A 45 0.00 -3.00 -2.84
CA ALA A 45 0.73 -2.02 -2.06
C ALA A 45 1.68 -2.66 -1.03
N ARG A 46 1.25 -3.75 -0.40
CA ARG A 46 2.07 -4.55 0.51
C ARG A 46 3.24 -5.22 -0.21
N GLU A 47 3.00 -5.81 -1.37
CA GLU A 47 4.06 -6.42 -2.20
C GLU A 47 5.10 -5.39 -2.65
N LEU A 48 4.64 -4.23 -3.13
CA LEU A 48 5.53 -3.13 -3.54
C LEU A 48 6.33 -2.58 -2.35
N ARG A 49 5.72 -2.43 -1.18
CA ARG A 49 6.42 -2.02 0.04
C ARG A 49 7.49 -3.05 0.43
N ALA A 50 7.17 -4.34 0.40
CA ALA A 50 8.14 -5.40 0.69
C ALA A 50 9.34 -5.35 -0.26
N ALA A 51 9.10 -5.07 -1.55
CA ALA A 51 10.14 -5.02 -2.57
C ALA A 51 11.00 -3.74 -2.52
N GLN A 52 10.39 -2.57 -2.24
CA GLN A 52 11.04 -1.26 -2.38
C GLN A 52 11.45 -0.64 -1.04
N GLY A 53 10.85 -1.07 0.06
CA GLY A 53 11.07 -0.53 1.41
C GLY A 53 10.37 0.81 1.70
N ALA A 54 9.56 1.33 0.77
CA ALA A 54 8.79 2.57 0.92
C ALA A 54 7.32 2.38 0.54
N VAL A 55 6.41 3.20 1.10
CA VAL A 55 4.99 3.19 0.70
C VAL A 55 4.91 3.57 -0.78
N PRO A 56 4.26 2.75 -1.64
CA PRO A 56 4.15 3.06 -3.07
C PRO A 56 3.20 4.24 -3.31
N SER A 57 3.47 5.03 -4.34
CA SER A 57 2.56 6.10 -4.78
C SER A 57 1.32 5.51 -5.48
N VAL A 58 0.23 6.28 -5.53
CA VAL A 58 -1.00 5.90 -6.26
C VAL A 58 -0.72 5.61 -7.73
N GLU A 59 0.22 6.34 -8.33
CA GLU A 59 0.64 6.15 -9.72
C GLU A 59 1.38 4.82 -9.93
N ALA A 60 2.23 4.43 -8.97
CA ALA A 60 2.90 3.13 -9.01
C ALA A 60 1.89 1.99 -8.85
N LEU A 61 0.89 2.17 -7.98
CA LEU A 61 -0.21 1.22 -7.82
C LEU A 61 -1.06 1.10 -9.08
N ALA A 62 -1.41 2.21 -9.72
CA ALA A 62 -2.15 2.20 -10.99
C ALA A 62 -1.41 1.41 -12.08
N ARG A 63 -0.11 1.68 -12.25
CA ARG A 63 0.72 0.95 -13.23
C ARG A 63 0.84 -0.55 -12.94
N THR A 64 0.87 -0.93 -11.66
CA THR A 64 1.11 -2.33 -11.26
C THR A 64 -0.18 -3.15 -11.24
N THR A 65 -1.29 -2.56 -10.77
CA THR A 65 -2.61 -3.21 -10.72
C THR A 65 -3.35 -3.20 -12.07
N GLY A 66 -2.94 -2.31 -12.99
CA GLY A 66 -3.68 -2.08 -14.24
C GLY A 66 -4.96 -1.26 -14.06
N LEU A 67 -5.28 -0.82 -12.84
CA LEU A 67 -6.39 0.09 -12.58
C LEU A 67 -6.01 1.52 -12.95
N SER A 68 -6.99 2.30 -13.38
CA SER A 68 -6.76 3.73 -13.64
C SER A 68 -6.55 4.50 -12.32
N LEU A 69 -5.84 5.62 -12.39
CA LEU A 69 -5.69 6.57 -11.27
C LEU A 69 -7.06 7.03 -10.74
N GLU A 70 -8.01 7.28 -11.64
CA GLU A 70 -9.38 7.66 -11.29
C GLU A 70 -10.08 6.55 -10.52
N THR A 71 -9.94 5.29 -10.98
CA THR A 71 -10.50 4.13 -10.29
C THR A 71 -9.94 4.03 -8.87
N ILE A 72 -8.62 4.13 -8.67
CA ILE A 72 -8.05 4.05 -7.32
C ILE A 72 -8.51 5.22 -6.44
N ARG A 73 -8.61 6.43 -6.99
CA ARG A 73 -9.15 7.60 -6.29
C ARG A 73 -10.64 7.48 -5.95
N ALA A 74 -11.40 6.69 -6.69
CA ALA A 74 -12.80 6.41 -6.39
C ALA A 74 -12.98 5.32 -5.33
N LEU A 75 -11.96 4.47 -5.10
CA LEU A 75 -12.00 3.41 -4.09
C LEU A 75 -11.79 3.95 -2.66
N PHE A 76 -11.05 5.04 -2.50
CA PHE A 76 -10.61 5.57 -1.20
C PHE A 76 -10.87 7.07 -1.13
N HIS A 77 -11.10 7.62 0.07
CA HIS A 77 -11.33 9.07 0.24
C HIS A 77 -10.01 9.85 0.10
N ASP A 78 -8.96 9.32 0.72
CA ASP A 78 -7.59 9.82 0.63
C ASP A 78 -6.68 8.63 0.31
N PRO A 79 -6.45 8.30 -0.98
CA PRO A 79 -5.84 7.03 -1.36
C PRO A 79 -4.48 6.77 -0.72
N GLU A 80 -3.63 7.79 -0.62
CA GLU A 80 -2.29 7.62 -0.06
C GLU A 80 -2.35 7.27 1.43
N ARG A 81 -3.18 8.00 2.18
CA ARG A 81 -3.35 7.81 3.61
C ARG A 81 -4.13 6.53 3.93
N ASP A 82 -5.22 6.29 3.21
CA ASP A 82 -6.12 5.17 3.43
C ASP A 82 -5.42 3.84 3.10
N ILE A 83 -4.69 3.78 1.97
CA ILE A 83 -3.93 2.57 1.59
C ILE A 83 -2.80 2.29 2.59
N ALA A 84 -2.07 3.31 3.04
CA ALA A 84 -1.02 3.12 4.04
C ALA A 84 -1.60 2.61 5.36
N ARG A 85 -2.70 3.21 5.84
CA ARG A 85 -3.34 2.83 7.10
C ARG A 85 -3.98 1.45 7.04
N ILE A 86 -4.81 1.18 6.03
CA ILE A 86 -5.53 -0.09 5.88
C ILE A 86 -4.54 -1.22 5.53
N GLY A 87 -3.53 -0.93 4.71
CA GLY A 87 -2.52 -1.88 4.25
C GLY A 87 -1.41 -2.19 5.26
N GLY A 88 -1.34 -1.45 6.37
CA GLY A 88 -0.30 -1.61 7.40
C GLY A 88 1.11 -1.36 6.84
N LEU A 89 1.30 -0.23 6.15
CA LEU A 89 2.54 0.14 5.46
C LEU A 89 3.31 1.24 6.19
#